data_AF-A0A668RR47-F1
#
_entry.id   AF-A0A668RR47-F1
#
_cell.length_a   1.000
_cell.length_b   1.000
_cell.length_c   1.000
_cell.angle_alpha   90.00
_cell.angle_beta   90.00
_cell.angle_gamma   90.00
#
_symmetry.space_group_name_H-M   'P 1'
#
loop_
_entity.id
_entity.type
_entity.pdbx_description
1 polymer ?
#
loop_
_entity_poly.entity_id
_entity_poly.type
_entity_poly.pdbx_seq_one_letter_code
_entity_poly.pdbx_strand_id
1 'polypeptide(L)'
;MAQTNSSGQGTNGVADESPNMIVYRKMEEVIARMQDEKNGIPIRTVKSFLTKIPSVFSGSEIVQWMMKNLDIEDQVEALHLGTLMAAHGYFFPISDHVLTLKDDGTFYRFQTPYFWPSNCWEPENTDYAVYLCKRTMQNKARLELADYEAESLARLQRAFARKWEFIFMQAEAQAKVDKKRDKIERKILDSQERAFWDVHRPVPGCVNTTEVDIKKSSRMKNPHKTRKSVYGLQNDIRTHSPTHTPAPEAKQPTEEELQEQITFWQLQLDRHRLKMSKVAESKEPGQQRVKRWAFGIDEVLKDPVGREQFLKFLESEFSSENLRFWLAVQELKKRPIREVPTRVQEIWQEFLAPGAPSAINVDSKSYDKTTQNVKDPGRYAFEDAQEHIYKLMKSDSYSRFIRSSAYQELLQAKKKVTKSNKPQIIPLHKNKSATCFYTYL
;
A
#
# COMPACT_ATOMS: atom_id res chain seq x y z
N MET A 1 34.45 -19.38 31.00
CA MET A 1 33.66 -19.04 32.20
C MET A 1 32.35 -18.47 31.72
N ALA A 2 31.30 -19.29 31.76
CA ALA A 2 29.98 -18.96 31.24
C ALA A 2 29.16 -18.30 32.35
N GLN A 3 28.67 -17.10 32.09
CA GLN A 3 27.52 -16.52 32.77
C GLN A 3 26.55 -16.06 31.69
N THR A 4 25.58 -16.91 31.41
CA THR A 4 24.35 -16.59 30.70
C THR A 4 23.49 -15.73 31.62
N ASN A 5 23.35 -14.45 31.32
CA ASN A 5 22.32 -13.61 31.94
C ASN A 5 20.97 -13.95 31.30
N SER A 6 20.22 -14.85 31.93
CA SER A 6 18.80 -15.05 31.68
C SER A 6 18.00 -14.01 32.47
N SER A 7 17.53 -12.94 31.81
CA SER A 7 16.41 -12.15 32.32
C SER A 7 15.11 -12.84 31.89
N GLY A 8 14.38 -13.36 32.88
CA GLY A 8 13.11 -14.07 32.67
C GLY A 8 12.04 -13.21 32.03
N GLN A 9 11.38 -13.75 31.00
CA GLN A 9 10.12 -13.22 30.50
C GLN A 9 8.98 -13.85 31.30
N GLY A 10 8.37 -13.04 32.16
CA GLY A 10 7.04 -13.32 32.71
C GLY A 10 5.99 -13.23 31.60
N THR A 11 5.06 -14.16 31.62
CA THR A 11 3.86 -14.20 30.79
C THR A 11 3.00 -12.96 31.03
N ASN A 12 3.10 -11.96 30.16
CA ASN A 12 2.14 -10.86 30.05
C ASN A 12 2.25 -10.16 28.68
N GLY A 13 1.26 -10.38 27.81
CA GLY A 13 0.84 -9.43 26.76
C GLY A 13 1.74 -9.28 25.52
N VAL A 14 1.17 -9.61 24.36
CA VAL A 14 1.67 -9.41 22.98
C VAL A 14 1.72 -7.91 22.62
N ALA A 15 2.43 -7.09 23.38
CA ALA A 15 2.43 -5.64 23.22
C ALA A 15 3.83 -5.05 23.46
N ASP A 16 4.73 -5.12 22.47
CA ASP A 16 5.63 -4.03 22.01
C ASP A 16 6.66 -4.49 20.95
N GLU A 17 6.31 -5.44 20.07
CA GLU A 17 7.30 -5.89 19.08
C GLU A 17 7.42 -4.90 17.92
N SER A 18 8.63 -4.39 17.71
CA SER A 18 8.95 -3.55 16.54
C SER A 18 8.47 -4.25 15.26
N PRO A 19 7.79 -3.55 14.33
CA PRO A 19 7.26 -4.16 13.11
C PRO A 19 8.33 -4.92 12.29
N ASN A 20 9.60 -4.52 12.42
CA ASN A 20 10.72 -5.17 11.73
C ASN A 20 11.06 -6.53 12.34
N MET A 21 10.88 -6.72 13.65
CA MET A 21 11.18 -7.99 14.35
C MET A 21 10.26 -9.13 13.91
N ILE A 22 9.01 -8.83 13.59
CA ILE A 22 8.07 -9.85 13.05
C ILE A 22 8.60 -10.38 11.72
N VAL A 23 9.13 -9.51 10.86
CA VAL A 23 9.68 -9.90 9.56
C VAL A 23 10.94 -10.74 9.74
N TYR A 24 11.85 -10.34 10.64
CA TYR A 24 13.06 -11.12 10.94
C TYR A 24 12.73 -12.53 11.43
N ARG A 25 11.82 -12.69 12.40
CA ARG A 25 11.42 -14.01 12.88
C ARG A 25 10.84 -14.90 11.77
N LYS A 26 9.99 -14.34 10.90
CA LYS A 26 9.45 -15.10 9.75
C LYS A 26 10.56 -15.55 8.79
N MET A 27 11.53 -14.70 8.51
CA MET A 27 12.70 -15.10 7.70
C MET A 27 13.52 -16.18 8.40
N GLU A 28 13.72 -16.07 9.72
CA GLU A 28 14.47 -17.03 10.53
C GLU A 28 13.79 -18.40 10.60
N GLU A 29 12.46 -18.45 10.67
CA GLU A 29 11.68 -19.69 10.58
C GLU A 29 11.87 -20.38 9.22
N VAL A 30 11.95 -19.61 8.13
CA VAL A 30 12.28 -20.16 6.81
C VAL A 30 13.71 -20.70 6.81
N ILE A 31 14.67 -19.96 7.35
CA ILE A 31 16.09 -20.37 7.45
C ILE A 31 16.27 -21.64 8.30
N ALA A 32 15.51 -21.77 9.39
CA ALA A 32 15.52 -22.97 10.21
C ALA A 32 15.03 -24.19 9.41
N ARG A 33 13.95 -24.06 8.63
CA ARG A 33 13.47 -25.12 7.73
C ARG A 33 14.45 -25.44 6.61
N MET A 34 15.13 -24.44 6.06
CA MET A 34 16.18 -24.65 5.05
C MET A 34 17.39 -25.41 5.59
N GLN A 35 17.66 -25.33 6.89
CA GLN A 35 18.76 -26.04 7.55
C GLN A 35 18.34 -27.38 8.17
N ASP A 36 17.09 -27.81 7.97
CA ASP A 36 16.63 -29.12 8.45
C ASP A 36 17.46 -30.26 7.86
N GLU A 37 17.86 -31.23 8.68
CA GLU A 37 18.77 -32.31 8.28
C GLU A 37 18.18 -33.22 7.19
N LYS A 38 16.85 -33.32 7.11
CA LYS A 38 16.15 -34.26 6.20
C LYS A 38 15.49 -33.54 5.03
N ASN A 39 14.86 -32.41 5.29
CA ASN A 39 14.02 -31.68 4.34
C ASN A 39 14.64 -30.34 3.90
N GLY A 40 15.81 -29.98 4.45
CA GLY A 40 16.53 -28.75 4.14
C GLY A 40 17.29 -28.82 2.82
N ILE A 41 18.07 -27.76 2.58
CA ILE A 41 18.95 -27.63 1.41
C ILE A 41 20.22 -28.45 1.65
N PRO A 42 20.63 -29.33 0.72
CA PRO A 42 21.84 -30.14 0.89
C PRO A 42 23.12 -29.29 0.98
N ILE A 43 23.71 -29.21 2.17
CA ILE A 43 24.99 -28.51 2.38
C ILE A 43 26.15 -29.44 2.02
N ARG A 44 27.01 -29.01 1.09
CA ARG A 44 28.08 -29.83 0.54
C ARG A 44 29.46 -29.18 0.68
N THR A 45 30.49 -30.00 0.54
CA THR A 45 31.87 -29.53 0.31
C THR A 45 32.22 -29.78 -1.14
N VAL A 46 32.38 -28.71 -1.92
CA VAL A 46 32.74 -28.78 -3.33
C VAL A 46 34.26 -28.84 -3.47
N LYS A 47 34.75 -29.83 -4.22
CA LYS A 47 36.18 -30.01 -4.52
C LYS A 47 36.41 -29.77 -6.00
N SER A 48 37.41 -28.94 -6.30
CA SER A 48 37.99 -28.72 -7.62
C SER A 48 39.50 -28.97 -7.55
N PHE A 49 40.18 -28.99 -8.70
CA PHE A 49 41.61 -29.29 -8.83
C PHE A 49 42.51 -28.41 -7.93
N LEU A 50 42.13 -27.15 -7.69
CA LEU A 50 42.90 -26.19 -6.89
C LEU A 50 42.22 -25.73 -5.59
N THR A 51 40.93 -26.02 -5.41
CA THR A 51 40.13 -25.44 -4.32
C THR A 51 39.18 -26.46 -3.68
N LYS A 52 39.10 -26.42 -2.35
CA LYS A 52 38.08 -27.11 -1.56
C LYS A 52 37.26 -26.04 -0.86
N ILE A 53 35.97 -25.97 -1.18
CA ILE A 53 35.02 -24.99 -0.66
C ILE A 53 34.02 -25.75 0.24
N PRO A 54 34.15 -25.65 1.57
CA PRO A 54 33.29 -26.36 2.51
C PRO A 54 31.99 -25.58 2.77
N SER A 55 30.96 -26.31 3.19
CA SER A 55 29.70 -25.78 3.70
C SER A 55 29.05 -24.77 2.75
N VAL A 56 28.72 -25.23 1.54
CA VAL A 56 28.04 -24.43 0.50
C VAL A 56 26.90 -25.19 -0.16
N PHE A 57 26.00 -24.43 -0.77
CA PHE A 57 24.87 -24.87 -1.59
C PHE A 57 24.73 -23.89 -2.77
N SER A 58 24.09 -24.31 -3.85
CA SER A 58 23.91 -23.49 -5.06
C SER A 58 22.68 -22.58 -4.98
N GLY A 59 22.68 -21.49 -5.74
CA GLY A 59 21.55 -20.57 -5.82
C GLY A 59 20.28 -21.25 -6.35
N SER A 60 20.41 -22.10 -7.36
CA SER A 60 19.28 -22.89 -7.90
C SER A 60 18.67 -23.84 -6.87
N GLU A 61 19.48 -24.40 -5.96
CA GLU A 61 18.95 -25.25 -4.87
C GLU A 61 18.10 -24.44 -3.87
N ILE A 62 18.43 -23.15 -3.65
CA ILE A 62 17.64 -22.26 -2.79
C ILE A 62 16.28 -21.96 -3.45
N VAL A 63 16.29 -21.57 -4.73
CA VAL A 63 15.07 -21.22 -5.47
C VAL A 63 14.13 -22.43 -5.54
N GLN A 64 14.64 -23.60 -5.93
CA GLN A 64 13.85 -24.84 -5.99
C GLN A 64 13.29 -25.24 -4.63
N TRP A 65 14.09 -25.10 -3.55
CA TRP A 65 13.62 -25.37 -2.20
C TRP A 65 12.49 -24.43 -1.80
N MET A 66 12.59 -23.13 -2.11
CA MET A 66 11.55 -22.14 -1.82
C MET A 66 10.26 -22.45 -2.56
N MET A 67 10.31 -22.69 -3.88
CA MET A 67 9.13 -23.03 -4.67
C MET A 67 8.39 -24.24 -4.09
N LYS A 68 9.14 -25.29 -3.74
CA LYS A 68 8.56 -26.53 -3.19
C LYS A 68 8.00 -26.38 -1.76
N ASN A 69 8.71 -25.69 -0.86
CA ASN A 69 8.37 -25.70 0.57
C ASN A 69 7.55 -24.48 1.03
N LEU A 70 7.42 -23.47 0.18
CA LEU A 70 6.61 -22.27 0.43
C LEU A 70 5.41 -22.17 -0.51
N ASP A 71 5.18 -23.17 -1.37
CA ASP A 71 4.07 -23.20 -2.33
C ASP A 71 4.08 -21.99 -3.27
N ILE A 72 5.27 -21.63 -3.78
CA ILE A 72 5.46 -20.51 -4.70
C ILE A 72 5.45 -21.06 -6.14
N GLU A 73 4.44 -20.67 -6.91
CA GLU A 73 4.29 -21.09 -8.31
C GLU A 73 5.25 -20.35 -9.25
N ASP A 74 5.45 -19.05 -9.03
CA ASP A 74 6.32 -18.21 -9.86
C ASP A 74 7.78 -18.25 -9.38
N GLN A 75 8.66 -18.74 -10.25
CA GLN A 75 10.11 -18.77 -10.03
C GLN A 75 10.69 -17.38 -9.74
N VAL A 76 10.13 -16.32 -10.35
CA VAL A 76 10.57 -14.94 -10.13
C VAL A 76 10.25 -14.48 -8.71
N GLU A 77 9.10 -14.86 -8.16
CA GLU A 77 8.72 -14.57 -6.77
C GLU A 77 9.66 -15.27 -5.79
N ALA A 78 9.96 -16.55 -6.02
CA ALA A 78 10.91 -17.30 -5.19
C ALA A 78 12.32 -16.69 -5.23
N LEU A 79 12.81 -16.32 -6.42
CA LEU A 79 14.10 -15.64 -6.59
C LEU A 79 14.13 -14.28 -5.89
N HIS A 80 13.04 -13.52 -5.97
CA HIS A 80 12.91 -12.23 -5.31
C HIS A 80 12.92 -12.37 -3.78
N LEU A 81 12.12 -13.29 -3.23
CA LEU A 81 12.11 -13.57 -1.78
C LEU A 81 13.49 -14.01 -1.29
N GLY A 82 14.15 -14.92 -2.01
CA GLY A 82 15.51 -15.35 -1.71
C GLY A 82 16.53 -14.21 -1.78
N THR A 83 16.39 -13.30 -2.75
CA THR A 83 17.22 -12.09 -2.84
C THR A 83 17.02 -11.18 -1.62
N LEU A 84 15.78 -10.99 -1.17
CA LEU A 84 15.50 -10.23 0.05
C LEU A 84 16.13 -10.87 1.28
N MET A 85 16.02 -12.19 1.43
CA MET A 85 16.63 -12.90 2.56
C MET A 85 18.17 -12.82 2.54
N ALA A 86 18.78 -12.85 1.36
CA ALA A 86 20.21 -12.62 1.19
C ALA A 86 20.61 -11.20 1.59
N ALA A 87 19.86 -10.19 1.14
CA ALA A 87 20.10 -8.78 1.45
C ALA A 87 19.95 -8.43 2.94
N HIS A 88 19.20 -9.24 3.71
CA HIS A 88 19.12 -9.15 5.18
C HIS A 88 20.20 -9.97 5.89
N GLY A 89 21.06 -10.66 5.15
CA GLY A 89 22.24 -11.33 5.67
C GLY A 89 22.01 -12.73 6.23
N TYR A 90 20.91 -13.41 5.89
CA TYR A 90 20.67 -14.77 6.39
C TYR A 90 21.47 -15.85 5.65
N PHE A 91 21.74 -15.62 4.37
CA PHE A 91 22.72 -16.35 3.57
C PHE A 91 23.37 -15.40 2.58
N PHE A 92 24.55 -15.73 2.08
CA PHE A 92 25.33 -14.80 1.27
C PHE A 92 26.14 -15.53 0.20
N PRO A 93 26.35 -14.90 -0.98
CA PRO A 93 27.23 -15.45 -2.00
C PRO A 93 28.67 -15.45 -1.49
N ILE A 94 29.40 -16.54 -1.69
CA ILE A 94 30.75 -16.66 -1.11
C ILE A 94 31.81 -15.81 -1.86
N SER A 95 31.53 -15.43 -3.10
CA SER A 95 32.46 -14.81 -4.05
C SER A 95 32.09 -13.39 -4.47
N ASP A 96 31.04 -12.81 -3.89
CA ASP A 96 30.52 -11.48 -4.24
C ASP A 96 30.18 -10.70 -2.97
N HIS A 97 30.35 -9.38 -3.00
CA HIS A 97 29.94 -8.47 -1.94
C HIS A 97 28.48 -8.02 -2.10
N VAL A 98 27.91 -8.15 -3.30
CA VAL A 98 26.50 -7.82 -3.54
C VAL A 98 25.61 -8.97 -3.08
N LEU A 99 24.84 -8.73 -2.01
CA LEU A 99 23.97 -9.73 -1.37
C LEU A 99 22.68 -9.99 -2.18
N THR A 100 22.81 -10.70 -3.29
CA THR A 100 21.71 -11.07 -4.18
C THR A 100 21.68 -12.57 -4.45
N LEU A 101 20.49 -13.12 -4.69
CA LEU A 101 20.33 -14.52 -5.12
C LEU A 101 20.36 -14.58 -6.65
N LYS A 102 21.15 -15.51 -7.19
CA LYS A 102 21.21 -15.87 -8.60
C LYS A 102 20.69 -17.28 -8.74
N ASP A 103 19.79 -17.52 -9.68
CA ASP A 103 19.25 -18.84 -9.94
C ASP A 103 20.17 -19.63 -10.89
N ASP A 104 21.36 -19.94 -10.38
CA ASP A 104 22.40 -20.65 -11.11
C ASP A 104 23.31 -21.43 -10.14
N GLY A 105 24.46 -21.89 -10.65
CA GLY A 105 25.47 -22.62 -9.88
C GLY A 105 26.29 -21.77 -8.90
N THR A 106 25.95 -20.49 -8.69
CA THR A 106 26.65 -19.62 -7.72
C THR A 106 26.51 -20.20 -6.32
N PHE A 107 27.62 -20.22 -5.57
CA PHE A 107 27.66 -20.81 -4.24
C PHE A 107 27.32 -19.80 -3.14
N TYR A 108 26.44 -20.25 -2.23
CA TYR A 108 25.99 -19.52 -1.06
C TYR A 108 26.36 -20.25 0.22
N ARG A 109 26.31 -19.51 1.34
CA ARG A 109 26.49 -20.06 2.70
C ARG A 109 25.52 -19.40 3.66
N PHE A 110 25.01 -20.17 4.63
CA PHE A 110 24.22 -19.64 5.74
C PHE A 110 25.07 -18.76 6.67
N GLN A 111 24.46 -17.68 7.15
CA GLN A 111 25.03 -16.84 8.18
C GLN A 111 24.84 -17.47 9.57
N THR A 112 25.81 -17.23 10.45
CA THR A 112 25.69 -17.64 11.86
C THR A 112 24.62 -16.81 12.58
N PRO A 113 23.77 -17.41 13.45
CA PRO A 113 22.75 -16.67 14.20
C PRO A 113 23.29 -15.49 15.01
N TYR A 114 24.56 -15.51 15.40
CA TYR A 114 25.21 -14.37 16.04
C TYR A 114 25.12 -13.08 15.21
N PHE A 115 25.24 -13.18 13.89
CA PHE A 115 25.21 -12.03 12.96
C PHE A 115 23.82 -11.75 12.38
N TRP A 116 22.75 -12.39 12.87
CA TRP A 116 21.40 -12.12 12.37
C TRP A 116 20.90 -10.72 12.75
N PRO A 117 20.10 -10.08 11.88
CA PRO A 117 19.60 -8.72 12.10
C PRO A 117 18.65 -8.60 13.30
N SER A 118 18.01 -9.70 13.73
CA SER A 118 17.18 -9.77 14.94
C SER A 118 17.95 -9.52 16.25
N ASN A 119 19.28 -9.66 16.23
CA ASN A 119 20.12 -9.27 17.37
C ASN A 119 20.28 -7.74 17.48
N CYS A 120 19.62 -6.96 16.62
CA CYS A 120 19.58 -5.50 16.65
C CYS A 120 20.98 -4.86 16.67
N TRP A 121 21.86 -5.34 15.79
CA TRP A 121 23.20 -4.81 15.63
C TRP A 121 23.19 -3.33 15.21
N GLU A 122 23.92 -2.50 15.94
CA GLU A 122 24.23 -1.11 15.57
C GLU A 122 25.76 -0.93 15.52
N PRO A 123 26.47 -1.54 14.54
CA PRO A 123 27.92 -1.55 14.54
C PRO A 123 28.50 -0.16 14.26
N GLU A 124 29.49 0.22 15.07
CA GLU A 124 30.10 1.54 14.99
C GLU A 124 31.13 1.62 13.86
N ASN A 125 31.49 2.85 13.49
CA ASN A 125 32.57 3.10 12.53
C ASN A 125 33.94 2.64 13.06
N THR A 126 34.14 2.60 14.37
CA THR A 126 35.37 2.08 14.99
C THR A 126 35.51 0.58 14.71
N ASP A 127 34.43 -0.20 14.86
CA ASP A 127 34.42 -1.64 14.59
C ASP A 127 34.71 -1.94 13.12
N TYR A 128 34.13 -1.15 12.21
CA TYR A 128 34.39 -1.29 10.78
C TYR A 128 35.84 -0.97 10.43
N ALA A 129 36.43 0.05 11.06
CA ALA A 129 37.84 0.38 10.88
C ALA A 129 38.76 -0.75 11.35
N VAL A 130 38.45 -1.40 12.49
CA VAL A 130 39.17 -2.58 12.97
C VAL A 130 39.07 -3.73 11.97
N TYR A 131 37.87 -4.00 11.44
CA TYR A 131 37.65 -5.04 10.43
C TYR A 131 38.46 -4.82 9.14
N LEU A 132 38.37 -3.61 8.56
CA LEU A 132 39.10 -3.27 7.33
C LEU A 132 40.61 -3.29 7.57
N CYS A 133 41.08 -2.73 8.69
CA CYS A 133 42.49 -2.80 9.08
C CYS A 133 42.95 -4.25 9.18
N LYS A 134 42.20 -5.11 9.90
CA LYS A 134 42.50 -6.54 10.04
C LYS A 134 42.62 -7.23 8.68
N ARG A 135 41.75 -6.92 7.71
CA ARG A 135 41.82 -7.49 6.36
C ARG A 135 43.08 -7.11 5.61
N THR A 136 43.48 -5.84 5.66
CA THR A 136 44.72 -5.39 4.99
C THR A 136 45.98 -6.08 5.53
N MET A 137 45.97 -6.52 6.79
CA MET A 137 47.10 -7.19 7.42
C MET A 137 47.28 -8.65 7.00
N GLN A 138 46.30 -9.27 6.34
CA GLN A 138 46.34 -10.71 6.06
C GLN A 138 47.11 -11.08 4.78
N ASN A 139 47.46 -10.12 3.91
CA ASN A 139 48.20 -10.32 2.66
C ASN A 139 47.71 -11.54 1.84
N LYS A 140 46.39 -11.64 1.62
CA LYS A 140 45.77 -12.68 0.81
C LYS A 140 44.85 -12.03 -0.22
N ALA A 141 44.99 -12.40 -1.49
CA ALA A 141 44.15 -11.91 -2.58
C ALA A 141 42.64 -11.97 -2.28
N ARG A 142 42.15 -13.08 -1.70
CA ARG A 142 40.73 -13.23 -1.31
C ARG A 142 40.22 -12.26 -0.25
N LEU A 143 41.11 -11.53 0.42
CA LEU A 143 40.81 -10.58 1.50
C LEU A 143 41.20 -9.15 1.13
N GLU A 144 41.75 -8.94 -0.08
CA GLU A 144 42.01 -7.61 -0.61
C GLU A 144 40.75 -6.76 -0.54
N LEU A 145 40.93 -5.49 -0.22
CA LEU A 145 39.81 -4.56 -0.13
C LEU A 145 39.32 -4.25 -1.54
N ALA A 146 38.00 -4.26 -1.73
CA ALA A 146 37.42 -3.64 -2.91
C ALA A 146 37.64 -2.13 -2.88
N ASP A 147 37.52 -1.45 -4.02
CA ASP A 147 37.78 0.00 -4.13
C ASP A 147 36.96 0.82 -3.13
N TYR A 148 35.66 0.53 -3.00
CA TYR A 148 34.77 1.21 -2.05
C TYR A 148 35.15 0.97 -0.58
N GLU A 149 35.72 -0.20 -0.26
CA GLU A 149 36.22 -0.53 1.07
C GLU A 149 37.53 0.20 1.36
N ALA A 150 38.43 0.30 0.37
CA ALA A 150 39.66 1.05 0.47
C ALA A 150 39.39 2.55 0.67
N GLU A 151 38.43 3.12 -0.06
CA GLU A 151 37.97 4.49 0.16
C GLU A 151 37.36 4.68 1.56
N SER A 152 36.58 3.70 2.02
CA SER A 152 36.00 3.72 3.37
C SER A 152 37.10 3.70 4.43
N LEU A 153 38.10 2.83 4.29
CA LEU A 153 39.27 2.78 5.16
C LEU A 153 40.00 4.13 5.18
N ALA A 154 40.24 4.75 4.02
CA ALA A 154 40.90 6.05 3.93
C ALA A 154 40.09 7.18 4.63
N ARG A 155 38.75 7.13 4.56
CA ARG A 155 37.88 8.06 5.32
C ARG A 155 37.98 7.81 6.82
N LEU A 156 37.97 6.55 7.26
CA LEU A 156 38.05 6.17 8.67
C LEU A 156 39.42 6.51 9.28
N GLN A 157 40.51 6.30 8.55
CA GLN A 157 41.86 6.71 8.96
C GLN A 157 41.94 8.22 9.20
N ARG A 158 41.32 9.03 8.33
CA ARG A 158 41.22 10.47 8.53
C ARG A 158 40.36 10.83 9.75
N ALA A 159 39.19 10.20 9.90
CA ALA A 159 38.27 10.46 11.01
C ALA A 159 38.86 10.06 12.38
N PHE A 160 39.62 8.97 12.43
CA PHE A 160 40.18 8.39 13.66
C PHE A 160 41.69 8.54 13.78
N ALA A 161 42.31 9.51 13.09
CA ALA A 161 43.77 9.65 13.04
C ALA A 161 44.46 9.59 14.41
N ARG A 162 43.89 10.25 15.43
CA ARG A 162 44.43 10.27 16.81
C ARG A 162 44.25 8.97 17.59
N LYS A 163 43.31 8.11 17.17
CA LYS A 163 43.01 6.83 17.81
C LYS A 163 43.46 5.63 16.97
N TRP A 164 44.13 5.87 15.84
CA TRP A 164 44.44 4.84 14.86
C TRP A 164 45.34 3.73 15.42
N GLU A 165 46.28 4.07 16.30
CA GLU A 165 47.14 3.07 16.96
C GLU A 165 46.34 2.05 17.77
N PHE A 166 45.27 2.48 18.46
CA PHE A 166 44.39 1.56 19.20
C PHE A 166 43.59 0.66 18.27
N ILE A 167 43.09 1.20 17.16
CA ILE A 167 42.39 0.43 16.11
C ILE A 167 43.33 -0.63 15.53
N PHE A 168 44.57 -0.25 15.20
CA PHE A 168 45.57 -1.16 14.69
C PHE A 168 45.93 -2.26 15.70
N MET A 169 46.13 -1.91 16.97
CA MET A 169 46.42 -2.86 18.04
C MET A 169 45.29 -3.88 18.21
N GLN A 170 44.03 -3.43 18.17
CA GLN A 170 42.86 -4.29 18.24
C GLN A 170 42.75 -5.22 17.02
N ALA A 171 42.96 -4.69 15.81
CA ALA A 171 42.97 -5.47 14.57
C ALA A 171 44.07 -6.53 14.58
N GLU A 172 45.27 -6.19 15.06
CA GLU A 172 46.39 -7.12 15.18
C GLU A 172 46.09 -8.24 16.19
N ALA A 173 45.53 -7.89 17.36
CA ALA A 173 45.15 -8.86 18.37
C ALA A 173 44.11 -9.86 17.83
N GLN A 174 43.09 -9.37 17.11
CA GLN A 174 42.09 -10.22 16.46
C GLN A 174 42.73 -11.11 15.38
N ALA A 175 43.61 -10.57 14.53
CA ALA A 175 44.33 -11.34 13.52
C ALA A 175 45.20 -12.45 14.12
N LYS A 176 45.81 -12.21 15.31
CA LYS A 176 46.58 -13.22 16.04
C LYS A 176 45.69 -14.36 16.55
N VAL A 177 44.47 -14.06 17.01
CA VAL A 177 43.48 -15.08 17.40
C VAL A 177 43.02 -15.88 16.17
N ASP A 178 42.69 -15.19 15.08
CA ASP A 178 42.23 -15.83 13.83
C ASP A 178 43.31 -16.78 13.26
N LYS A 179 44.60 -16.43 13.42
CA LYS A 179 45.74 -17.27 13.02
C LYS A 179 45.85 -18.61 13.76
N LYS A 180 45.27 -18.73 14.96
CA LYS A 180 45.28 -19.98 15.76
C LYS A 180 44.24 -20.99 15.28
N ARG A 181 43.21 -20.55 14.56
CA ARG A 181 42.17 -21.44 14.01
C ARG A 181 42.66 -22.20 12.78
N ASP A 182 42.06 -23.34 12.49
CA ASP A 182 42.42 -24.08 11.28
C ASP A 182 42.03 -23.30 10.01
N LYS A 183 42.63 -23.69 8.88
CA LYS A 183 42.49 -22.96 7.61
C LYS A 183 41.06 -22.96 7.06
N ILE A 184 40.30 -24.04 7.29
CA ILE A 184 38.93 -24.18 6.80
C ILE A 184 38.00 -23.34 7.66
N GLU A 185 38.06 -23.50 8.97
CA GLU A 185 37.23 -22.73 9.92
C GLU A 185 37.45 -21.23 9.75
N ARG A 186 38.72 -20.80 9.66
CA ARG A 186 39.05 -19.38 9.43
C ARG A 186 38.46 -18.83 8.13
N LYS A 187 38.47 -19.61 7.04
CA LYS A 187 37.85 -19.19 5.78
C LYS A 187 36.33 -19.01 5.90
N ILE A 188 35.68 -19.84 6.72
CA ILE A 188 34.24 -19.72 6.97
C ILE A 188 33.95 -18.47 7.79
N LEU A 189 34.65 -18.29 8.90
CA LEU A 189 34.48 -17.13 9.78
C LEU A 189 34.78 -15.81 9.08
N ASP A 190 35.88 -15.73 8.31
CA ASP A 190 36.21 -14.53 7.52
C ASP A 190 35.06 -14.15 6.57
N SER A 191 34.42 -15.15 5.94
CA SER A 191 33.31 -14.90 5.01
C SER A 191 32.00 -14.51 5.70
N GLN A 192 31.75 -15.04 6.90
CA GLN A 192 30.58 -14.70 7.71
C GLN A 192 30.69 -13.27 8.24
N GLU A 193 31.88 -12.88 8.72
CA GLU A 193 32.17 -11.50 9.13
C GLU A 193 32.11 -10.54 7.94
N ARG A 194 32.61 -10.93 6.76
CA ARG A 194 32.41 -10.15 5.53
C ARG A 194 30.93 -9.93 5.23
N ALA A 195 30.12 -10.98 5.21
CA ALA A 195 28.70 -10.88 4.91
C ALA A 195 27.94 -10.03 5.94
N PHE A 196 28.35 -10.03 7.22
CA PHE A 196 27.82 -9.11 8.22
C PHE A 196 28.07 -7.65 7.84
N TRP A 197 29.29 -7.33 7.39
CA TRP A 197 29.62 -5.98 6.94
C TRP A 197 28.97 -5.61 5.61
N ASP A 198 28.75 -6.56 4.70
CA ASP A 198 28.02 -6.30 3.44
C ASP A 198 26.55 -5.89 3.69
N VAL A 199 25.95 -6.27 4.82
CA VAL A 199 24.63 -5.76 5.25
C VAL A 199 24.73 -4.34 5.81
N HIS A 200 25.67 -4.10 6.72
CA HIS A 200 25.73 -2.85 7.50
C HIS A 200 26.51 -1.72 6.82
N ARG A 201 27.35 -2.05 5.83
CA ARG A 201 28.15 -1.14 5.00
C ARG A 201 28.08 -1.63 3.54
N PRO A 202 26.89 -1.62 2.93
CA PRO A 202 26.65 -2.24 1.64
C PRO A 202 27.46 -1.57 0.52
N VAL A 203 27.67 -2.35 -0.56
CA VAL A 203 28.28 -1.84 -1.80
C VAL A 203 27.50 -0.60 -2.29
N PRO A 204 28.16 0.49 -2.69
CA PRO A 204 27.49 1.68 -3.20
C PRO A 204 26.49 1.35 -4.32
N GLY A 205 25.26 1.87 -4.20
CA GLY A 205 24.16 1.59 -5.12
C GLY A 205 23.23 0.44 -4.68
N CYS A 206 23.65 -0.39 -3.72
CA CYS A 206 22.76 -1.38 -3.11
C CYS A 206 21.82 -0.72 -2.08
N VAL A 207 20.63 -1.31 -1.91
CA VAL A 207 19.69 -0.90 -0.86
C VAL A 207 20.27 -1.24 0.51
N ASN A 208 20.23 -0.28 1.44
CA ASN A 208 20.61 -0.50 2.82
C ASN A 208 19.42 -1.06 3.62
N THR A 209 19.44 -2.35 3.88
CA THR A 209 18.35 -3.08 4.56
C THR A 209 18.24 -2.75 6.05
N THR A 210 19.25 -2.09 6.64
CA THR A 210 19.22 -1.65 8.04
C THR A 210 18.51 -0.30 8.23
N GLU A 211 18.17 0.41 7.16
CA GLU A 211 17.44 1.68 7.24
C GLU A 211 15.98 1.45 7.66
N VAL A 212 15.55 2.17 8.68
CA VAL A 212 14.20 2.05 9.25
C VAL A 212 13.41 3.33 9.01
N ASP A 213 12.15 3.19 8.59
CA ASP A 213 11.21 4.32 8.45
C ASP A 213 11.16 5.18 9.72
N ILE A 214 11.25 6.50 9.55
CA ILE A 214 11.33 7.47 10.65
C ILE A 214 10.14 7.36 11.63
N LYS A 215 8.94 7.04 11.14
CA LYS A 215 7.74 6.85 11.98
C LYS A 215 7.88 5.59 12.82
N LYS A 216 8.46 4.51 12.28
CA LYS A 216 8.72 3.27 13.02
C LYS A 216 9.82 3.47 14.06
N SER A 217 10.91 4.15 13.69
CA SER A 217 12.01 4.49 14.61
C SER A 217 11.54 5.34 15.79
N SER A 218 10.71 6.36 15.54
CA SER A 218 10.15 7.22 16.59
C SER A 218 9.23 6.49 17.56
N ARG A 219 8.45 5.52 17.08
CA ARG A 219 7.54 4.71 17.93
C ARG A 219 8.33 3.80 18.86
N MET A 220 9.39 3.20 18.36
CA MET A 220 10.28 2.32 19.13
C MET A 220 10.98 3.06 20.29
N LYS A 221 11.31 4.35 20.11
CA LYS A 221 11.96 5.17 21.13
C LYS A 221 11.01 5.78 22.18
N ASN A 222 9.68 5.79 21.94
CA ASN A 222 8.69 6.43 22.82
C ASN A 222 7.33 5.70 22.83
N PRO A 223 7.27 4.43 23.29
CA PRO A 223 6.04 3.63 23.25
C PRO A 223 4.87 4.25 24.03
N HIS A 224 5.16 5.00 25.10
CA HIS A 224 4.14 5.63 25.95
C HIS A 224 3.39 6.83 25.32
N LYS A 225 3.96 7.51 24.31
CA LYS A 225 3.29 8.69 23.69
C LYS A 225 2.22 8.29 22.67
N THR A 226 2.30 7.08 22.12
CA THR A 226 1.38 6.57 21.10
C THR A 226 0.03 6.10 21.64
N ARG A 227 -0.10 5.94 22.96
CA ARG A 227 -1.34 5.45 23.60
C ARG A 227 -2.41 6.51 23.79
N LYS A 228 -2.10 7.81 23.61
CA LYS A 228 -3.09 8.88 23.63
C LYS A 228 -3.49 9.24 22.21
N SER A 229 -4.38 8.44 21.64
CA SER A 229 -5.25 8.95 20.58
C SER A 229 -6.03 10.13 21.17
N VAL A 230 -5.98 11.28 20.51
CA VAL A 230 -6.80 12.45 20.84
C VAL A 230 -8.31 12.15 20.69
N TYR A 231 -8.67 11.01 20.07
CA TYR A 231 -10.02 10.49 19.94
C TYR A 231 -10.35 9.33 20.90
N GLY A 232 -9.46 9.01 21.86
CA GLY A 232 -9.79 8.07 22.93
C GLY A 232 -10.82 8.70 23.86
N LEU A 233 -12.10 8.54 23.56
CA LEU A 233 -13.21 8.96 24.41
C LEU A 233 -13.02 8.37 25.82
N GLN A 234 -12.74 9.25 26.78
CA GLN A 234 -13.05 9.02 28.18
C GLN A 234 -14.52 9.41 28.38
N ASN A 235 -15.43 8.54 27.97
CA ASN A 235 -16.85 8.61 28.32
C ASN A 235 -17.41 7.20 28.33
N ASP A 236 -17.24 6.53 29.47
CA ASP A 236 -18.00 5.33 29.87
C ASP A 236 -19.47 5.69 30.14
N ILE A 237 -20.16 6.18 29.12
CA ILE A 237 -21.63 6.15 29.07
C ILE A 237 -21.95 5.10 28.03
N ARG A 238 -22.75 4.11 28.43
CA ARG A 238 -23.27 3.01 27.63
C ARG A 238 -23.97 3.52 26.35
N THR A 239 -23.20 3.92 25.34
CA THR A 239 -23.60 3.75 23.96
C THR A 239 -23.48 2.27 23.72
N HIS A 240 -24.63 1.58 23.65
CA HIS A 240 -24.69 0.29 22.99
C HIS A 240 -23.95 0.46 21.67
N SER A 241 -22.74 -0.09 21.61
CA SER A 241 -22.12 -0.40 20.32
C SER A 241 -23.18 -1.15 19.54
N PRO A 242 -23.34 -0.93 18.22
CA PRO A 242 -24.21 -1.78 17.45
C PRO A 242 -23.69 -3.18 17.68
N THR A 243 -24.43 -3.98 18.46
CA THR A 243 -24.26 -5.42 18.49
C THR A 243 -24.24 -5.79 17.02
N HIS A 244 -23.16 -6.46 16.61
CA HIS A 244 -23.02 -6.98 15.27
C HIS A 244 -24.24 -7.85 15.01
N THR A 245 -25.30 -7.26 14.48
CA THR A 245 -26.32 -8.00 13.78
C THR A 245 -25.55 -8.60 12.61
N PRO A 246 -25.59 -9.92 12.41
CA PRO A 246 -25.06 -10.49 11.19
C PRO A 246 -25.67 -9.66 10.06
N ALA A 247 -24.82 -9.06 9.22
CA ALA A 247 -25.32 -8.46 8.00
C ALA A 247 -26.22 -9.52 7.33
N PRO A 248 -27.44 -9.17 6.87
CA PRO A 248 -28.20 -10.11 6.07
C PRO A 248 -27.27 -10.58 4.97
N GLU A 249 -27.10 -11.90 4.83
CA GLU A 249 -26.21 -12.52 3.86
C GLU A 249 -26.49 -11.91 2.47
N ALA A 250 -25.72 -10.88 2.13
CA ALA A 250 -25.62 -10.44 0.76
C ALA A 250 -24.92 -11.61 0.09
N LYS A 251 -25.68 -12.36 -0.74
CA LYS A 251 -25.13 -13.42 -1.57
C LYS A 251 -23.81 -12.91 -2.14
N GLN A 252 -22.72 -13.62 -1.85
CA GLN A 252 -21.46 -13.30 -2.50
C GLN A 252 -21.73 -13.36 -4.01
N PRO A 253 -21.42 -12.28 -4.76
CA PRO A 253 -21.70 -12.24 -6.18
C PRO A 253 -21.01 -13.44 -6.83
N THR A 254 -21.76 -14.12 -7.68
CA THR A 254 -21.26 -15.26 -8.44
C THR A 254 -20.08 -14.83 -9.32
N GLU A 255 -19.24 -15.79 -9.71
CA GLU A 255 -18.08 -15.52 -10.58
C GLU A 255 -18.48 -14.78 -11.86
N GLU A 256 -19.65 -15.10 -12.42
CA GLU A 256 -20.23 -14.42 -13.59
C GLU A 256 -20.62 -12.96 -13.29
N GLU A 257 -21.25 -12.67 -12.15
CA GLU A 257 -21.60 -11.30 -11.75
C GLU A 257 -20.35 -10.44 -11.48
N LEU A 258 -19.29 -11.06 -10.94
CA LEU A 258 -17.98 -10.42 -10.76
C LEU A 258 -17.30 -10.16 -12.10
N GLN A 259 -17.35 -11.10 -13.05
CA GLN A 259 -16.82 -10.92 -14.40
C GLN A 259 -17.57 -9.82 -15.17
N GLU A 260 -18.90 -9.74 -15.04
CA GLU A 260 -19.70 -8.65 -15.59
C GLU A 260 -19.34 -7.30 -14.98
N GLN A 261 -19.13 -7.24 -13.66
CA GLN A 261 -18.66 -6.03 -12.98
C GLN A 261 -17.25 -5.63 -13.42
N ILE A 262 -16.31 -6.57 -13.52
CA ILE A 262 -14.95 -6.31 -14.00
C ILE A 262 -14.99 -5.75 -15.43
N THR A 263 -15.77 -6.39 -16.31
CA THR A 263 -15.94 -5.95 -17.71
C THR A 263 -16.56 -4.54 -17.77
N PHE A 264 -17.56 -4.28 -16.92
CA PHE A 264 -18.16 -2.95 -16.80
C PHE A 264 -17.17 -1.89 -16.34
N TRP A 265 -16.36 -2.18 -15.31
CA TRP A 265 -15.36 -1.24 -14.78
C TRP A 265 -14.21 -1.02 -15.77
N GLN A 266 -13.77 -2.05 -16.49
CA GLN A 266 -12.81 -1.93 -17.59
C GLN A 266 -13.35 -1.02 -18.71
N LEU A 267 -14.61 -1.20 -19.10
CA LEU A 267 -15.29 -0.30 -20.06
C LEU A 267 -15.38 1.14 -19.56
N GLN A 268 -15.58 1.38 -18.26
CA GLN A 268 -15.55 2.74 -17.68
C GLN A 268 -14.14 3.34 -17.70
N LEU A 269 -13.10 2.57 -17.37
CA LEU A 269 -11.70 3.00 -17.39
C LEU A 269 -11.24 3.34 -18.81
N ASP A 270 -11.61 2.53 -19.80
CA ASP A 270 -11.30 2.79 -21.21
C ASP A 270 -12.02 4.06 -21.71
N ARG A 271 -13.25 4.30 -21.24
CA ARG A 271 -13.97 5.56 -21.47
C ARG A 271 -13.25 6.78 -20.90
N HIS A 272 -12.60 6.62 -19.74
CA HIS A 272 -11.88 7.69 -19.06
C HIS A 272 -10.49 7.97 -19.66
N ARG A 273 -9.96 7.05 -20.48
CA ARG A 273 -8.73 7.23 -21.28
C ARG A 273 -8.95 7.95 -22.61
N LEU A 274 -10.16 7.96 -23.15
CA LEU A 274 -10.54 8.93 -24.18
C LEU A 274 -10.64 10.31 -23.54
N LYS A 275 -9.89 11.30 -24.04
CA LYS A 275 -10.04 12.71 -23.63
C LYS A 275 -11.54 13.03 -23.64
N MET A 276 -12.10 13.34 -22.47
CA MET A 276 -13.51 13.69 -22.30
C MET A 276 -13.82 14.89 -23.19
N SER A 277 -14.29 14.64 -24.40
CA SER A 277 -14.82 15.67 -25.27
C SER A 277 -16.14 16.16 -24.66
N LYS A 278 -16.50 17.41 -24.97
CA LYS A 278 -17.77 18.09 -24.65
C LYS A 278 -19.07 17.26 -24.81
N VAL A 279 -19.00 16.09 -25.42
CA VAL A 279 -20.10 15.15 -25.61
C VAL A 279 -20.53 14.44 -24.31
N ALA A 280 -19.67 14.30 -23.30
CA ALA A 280 -20.09 13.77 -21.99
C ALA A 280 -20.92 14.78 -21.17
N GLU A 281 -20.86 16.05 -21.55
CA GLU A 281 -21.76 17.14 -21.15
C GLU A 281 -23.04 17.19 -21.99
N SER A 282 -23.40 16.11 -22.70
CA SER A 282 -24.71 16.04 -23.33
C SER A 282 -25.79 16.17 -22.25
N LYS A 283 -26.61 17.22 -22.36
CA LYS A 283 -27.80 17.45 -21.51
C LYS A 283 -28.77 16.26 -21.50
N GLU A 284 -28.65 15.36 -22.48
CA GLU A 284 -29.42 14.12 -22.55
C GLU A 284 -28.64 12.95 -21.96
N PRO A 285 -29.12 12.34 -20.85
CA PRO A 285 -28.50 11.18 -20.24
C PRO A 285 -28.74 9.92 -21.07
N GLY A 286 -27.71 9.11 -21.29
CA GLY A 286 -27.87 7.81 -21.95
C GLY A 286 -28.76 6.85 -21.15
N GLN A 287 -29.45 5.92 -21.82
CA GLN A 287 -30.44 5.03 -21.20
C GLN A 287 -29.90 4.24 -19.98
N GLN A 288 -28.65 3.76 -20.03
CA GLN A 288 -28.02 3.08 -18.88
C GLN A 288 -27.81 4.00 -17.68
N ARG A 289 -27.48 5.27 -17.91
CA ARG A 289 -27.35 6.31 -16.87
C ARG A 289 -28.70 6.59 -16.21
N VAL A 290 -29.76 6.72 -17.00
CA VAL A 290 -31.13 6.89 -16.49
C VAL A 290 -31.60 5.66 -15.72
N LYS A 291 -31.38 4.44 -16.23
CA LYS A 291 -31.74 3.20 -15.53
C LYS A 291 -31.13 3.09 -14.14
N ARG A 292 -29.89 3.57 -13.97
CA ARG A 292 -29.17 3.55 -12.69
C ARG A 292 -29.87 4.36 -11.60
N TRP A 293 -30.59 5.42 -11.97
CA TRP A 293 -31.36 6.23 -11.04
C TRP A 293 -32.46 5.44 -10.33
N ALA A 294 -32.98 4.35 -10.91
CA ALA A 294 -33.99 3.50 -10.29
C ALA A 294 -33.45 2.58 -9.17
N PHE A 295 -32.13 2.42 -9.03
CA PHE A 295 -31.54 1.60 -7.96
C PHE A 295 -31.64 2.25 -6.58
N GLY A 296 -31.85 3.56 -6.51
CA GLY A 296 -32.07 4.27 -5.26
C GLY A 296 -31.97 5.78 -5.42
N ILE A 297 -32.59 6.51 -4.48
CA ILE A 297 -32.54 7.98 -4.45
C ILE A 297 -31.11 8.52 -4.42
N ASP A 298 -30.16 7.79 -3.82
CA ASP A 298 -28.75 8.19 -3.79
C ASP A 298 -28.14 8.29 -5.20
N GLU A 299 -28.55 7.42 -6.12
CA GLU A 299 -28.05 7.45 -7.50
C GLU A 299 -28.61 8.65 -8.27
N VAL A 300 -29.84 9.06 -7.97
CA VAL A 300 -30.42 10.31 -8.48
C VAL A 300 -29.69 11.53 -7.91
N LEU A 301 -29.46 11.56 -6.59
CA LEU A 301 -28.88 12.72 -5.91
C LEU A 301 -27.39 12.93 -6.20
N LYS A 302 -26.64 11.86 -6.50
CA LYS A 302 -25.23 11.95 -6.94
C LYS A 302 -25.10 12.50 -8.37
N ASP A 303 -26.06 12.21 -9.24
CA ASP A 303 -26.02 12.60 -10.65
C ASP A 303 -26.54 14.06 -10.83
N PRO A 304 -25.76 15.00 -11.39
CA PRO A 304 -26.25 16.36 -11.67
C PRO A 304 -27.50 16.40 -12.56
N VAL A 305 -27.58 15.55 -13.58
CA VAL A 305 -28.74 15.47 -14.48
C VAL A 305 -29.90 14.77 -13.79
N GLY A 306 -29.61 13.74 -12.97
CA GLY A 306 -30.61 13.08 -12.13
C GLY A 306 -31.27 14.05 -11.15
N ARG A 307 -30.47 14.87 -10.46
CA ARG A 307 -30.96 15.96 -9.59
C ARG A 307 -31.83 16.95 -10.34
N GLU A 308 -31.44 17.37 -11.54
CA GLU A 308 -32.22 18.32 -12.34
C GLU A 308 -33.58 17.75 -12.74
N GLN A 309 -33.61 16.50 -13.22
CA GLN A 309 -34.86 15.85 -13.62
C GLN A 309 -35.76 15.55 -12.41
N PHE A 310 -35.17 15.16 -11.28
CA PHE A 310 -35.91 14.96 -10.04
C PHE A 310 -36.47 16.28 -9.50
N LEU A 311 -35.68 17.36 -9.53
CA LEU A 311 -36.15 18.70 -9.15
C LEU A 311 -37.31 19.17 -10.02
N LYS A 312 -37.20 19.03 -11.36
CA LYS A 312 -38.28 19.38 -12.30
C LYS A 312 -39.58 18.61 -12.02
N PHE A 313 -39.45 17.32 -11.69
CA PHE A 313 -40.60 16.51 -11.28
C PHE A 313 -41.24 17.04 -9.99
N LEU A 314 -40.44 17.34 -8.96
CA LEU A 314 -40.95 17.90 -7.70
C LEU A 314 -41.58 19.29 -7.87
N GLU A 315 -41.02 20.13 -8.75
CA GLU A 315 -41.59 21.44 -9.10
C GLU A 315 -42.98 21.30 -9.74
N SER A 316 -43.17 20.28 -10.61
CA SER A 316 -44.48 20.01 -11.22
C SER A 316 -45.55 19.54 -10.22
N GLU A 317 -45.12 19.00 -9.08
CA GLU A 317 -45.98 18.57 -7.98
C GLU A 317 -45.97 19.54 -6.79
N PHE A 318 -45.40 20.74 -6.95
CA PHE A 318 -45.29 21.76 -5.90
C PHE A 318 -44.65 21.24 -4.58
N SER A 319 -43.63 20.38 -4.68
CA SER A 319 -42.94 19.76 -3.53
C SER A 319 -41.40 19.85 -3.61
N SER A 320 -40.88 20.83 -4.36
CA SER A 320 -39.45 21.03 -4.64
C SER A 320 -38.62 21.51 -3.44
N GLU A 321 -39.27 22.09 -2.44
CA GLU A 321 -38.65 22.66 -1.24
C GLU A 321 -37.82 21.62 -0.47
N ASN A 322 -38.25 20.36 -0.43
CA ASN A 322 -37.55 19.27 0.24
C ASN A 322 -36.18 19.00 -0.38
N LEU A 323 -36.10 18.92 -1.71
CA LEU A 323 -34.85 18.69 -2.42
C LEU A 323 -33.95 19.93 -2.37
N ARG A 324 -34.54 21.13 -2.49
CA ARG A 324 -33.80 22.40 -2.39
C ARG A 324 -33.15 22.56 -1.02
N PHE A 325 -33.89 22.28 0.06
CA PHE A 325 -33.34 22.25 1.41
C PHE A 325 -32.21 21.24 1.55
N TRP A 326 -32.44 19.99 1.12
CA TRP A 326 -31.43 18.94 1.23
C TRP A 326 -30.12 19.32 0.51
N LEU A 327 -30.23 19.89 -0.70
CA LEU A 327 -29.09 20.40 -1.47
C LEU A 327 -28.40 21.59 -0.78
N ALA A 328 -29.18 22.52 -0.22
CA ALA A 328 -28.64 23.67 0.50
C ALA A 328 -27.79 23.24 1.72
N VAL A 329 -28.24 22.20 2.45
CA VAL A 329 -27.48 21.62 3.57
C VAL A 329 -26.24 20.85 3.07
N GLN A 330 -26.32 20.12 1.95
CA GLN A 330 -25.14 19.49 1.34
C GLN A 330 -24.07 20.52 0.95
N GLU A 331 -24.48 21.67 0.43
CA GLU A 331 -23.57 22.75 0.08
C GLU A 331 -23.02 23.45 1.33
N LEU A 332 -23.82 23.66 2.37
CA LEU A 332 -23.36 24.17 3.68
C LEU A 332 -22.18 23.34 4.22
N LYS A 333 -22.28 22.00 4.17
CA LYS A 333 -21.22 21.08 4.64
C LYS A 333 -19.89 21.28 3.91
N LYS A 334 -19.89 21.81 2.68
CA LYS A 334 -18.71 22.04 1.83
C LYS A 334 -18.20 23.48 1.85
N ARG A 335 -18.94 24.44 2.42
CA ARG A 335 -18.56 25.86 2.46
C ARG A 335 -17.30 26.12 3.28
N PRO A 336 -16.53 27.19 3.03
CA PRO A 336 -15.50 27.65 3.96
C PRO A 336 -16.09 27.94 5.35
N ILE A 337 -15.35 27.63 6.43
CA ILE A 337 -15.89 27.72 7.81
C ILE A 337 -16.40 29.14 8.16
N ARG A 338 -15.77 30.18 7.60
CA ARG A 338 -16.17 31.59 7.76
C ARG A 338 -17.54 31.93 7.18
N GLU A 339 -18.01 31.18 6.17
CA GLU A 339 -19.30 31.40 5.50
C GLU A 339 -20.44 30.60 6.15
N VAL A 340 -20.10 29.61 7.00
CA VAL A 340 -21.07 28.71 7.63
C VAL A 340 -22.10 29.47 8.46
N PRO A 341 -21.75 30.42 9.35
CA PRO A 341 -22.76 31.09 10.17
C PRO A 341 -23.81 31.85 9.36
N THR A 342 -23.38 32.61 8.35
CA THR A 342 -24.28 33.33 7.44
C THR A 342 -25.15 32.35 6.66
N ARG A 343 -24.56 31.29 6.10
CA ARG A 343 -25.31 30.30 5.30
C ARG A 343 -26.31 29.51 6.15
N VAL A 344 -26.01 29.23 7.41
CA VAL A 344 -26.97 28.62 8.34
C VAL A 344 -28.19 29.51 8.52
N GLN A 345 -28.01 30.82 8.73
CA GLN A 345 -29.13 31.74 8.87
C GLN A 345 -29.96 31.84 7.59
N GLU A 346 -29.33 31.89 6.41
CA GLU A 346 -30.03 31.88 5.12
C GLU A 346 -30.92 30.64 4.96
N ILE A 347 -30.38 29.45 5.22
CA ILE A 347 -31.12 28.18 5.11
C ILE A 347 -32.27 28.14 6.13
N TRP A 348 -32.02 28.62 7.34
CA TRP A 348 -33.06 28.70 8.37
C TRP A 348 -34.22 29.60 7.92
N GLN A 349 -33.92 30.81 7.42
CA GLN A 349 -34.95 31.76 6.97
C GLN A 349 -35.72 31.28 5.74
N GLU A 350 -35.05 30.59 4.80
CA GLU A 350 -35.69 30.10 3.56
C GLU A 350 -36.64 28.92 3.81
N PHE A 351 -36.29 28.00 4.72
CA PHE A 351 -36.96 26.69 4.82
C PHE A 351 -37.63 26.37 6.17
N LEU A 352 -37.20 26.97 7.30
CA LEU A 352 -37.63 26.54 8.63
C LEU A 352 -38.18 27.65 9.53
N ALA A 353 -37.84 28.92 9.27
CA ALA A 353 -38.34 30.03 10.07
C ALA A 353 -39.88 30.13 10.01
N PRO A 354 -40.54 30.66 11.06
CA PRO A 354 -41.97 30.95 11.02
C PRO A 354 -42.31 31.87 9.84
N GLY A 355 -43.17 31.41 8.93
CA GLY A 355 -43.50 32.14 7.70
C GLY A 355 -42.45 32.04 6.58
N ALA A 356 -41.55 31.04 6.63
CA ALA A 356 -40.56 30.79 5.61
C ALA A 356 -41.19 30.66 4.21
N PRO A 357 -40.59 31.27 3.17
CA PRO A 357 -41.13 31.28 1.81
C PRO A 357 -41.12 29.90 1.14
N SER A 358 -40.30 28.96 1.62
CA SER A 358 -40.23 27.58 1.14
C SER A 358 -40.24 26.61 2.33
N ALA A 359 -41.21 26.80 3.24
CA ALA A 359 -41.34 26.02 4.46
C ALA A 359 -41.40 24.50 4.19
N ILE A 360 -40.49 23.74 4.79
CA ILE A 360 -40.45 22.27 4.71
C ILE A 360 -41.21 21.62 5.85
N ASN A 361 -41.76 20.42 5.61
CA ASN A 361 -42.42 19.64 6.65
C ASN A 361 -41.39 18.76 7.39
N VAL A 362 -41.12 19.10 8.66
CA VAL A 362 -40.17 18.40 9.53
C VAL A 362 -40.89 18.07 10.85
N ASP A 363 -40.61 16.89 11.41
CA ASP A 363 -41.20 16.49 12.69
C ASP A 363 -40.72 17.37 13.86
N SER A 364 -41.58 17.54 14.87
CA SER A 364 -41.33 18.44 16.02
C SER A 364 -39.96 18.23 16.65
N LYS A 365 -39.54 16.97 16.81
CA LYS A 365 -38.26 16.62 17.42
C LYS A 365 -37.07 17.18 16.62
N SER A 366 -37.08 17.00 15.30
CA SER A 366 -35.99 17.49 14.44
C SER A 366 -36.02 19.00 14.31
N TYR A 367 -37.22 19.61 14.32
CA TYR A 367 -37.39 21.06 14.32
C TYR A 367 -36.83 21.71 15.60
N ASP A 368 -37.17 21.18 16.78
CA ASP A 368 -36.70 21.71 18.06
C ASP A 368 -35.18 21.62 18.19
N LYS A 369 -34.59 20.49 17.77
CA LYS A 369 -33.14 20.29 17.79
C LYS A 369 -32.43 21.22 16.81
N THR A 370 -32.96 21.39 15.60
CA THR A 370 -32.41 22.34 14.62
C THR A 370 -32.50 23.78 15.13
N THR A 371 -33.59 24.15 15.81
CA THR A 371 -33.77 25.47 16.42
C THR A 371 -32.69 25.76 17.47
N GLN A 372 -32.30 24.75 18.27
CA GLN A 372 -31.19 24.89 19.21
C GLN A 372 -29.84 24.99 18.49
N ASN A 373 -29.59 24.14 17.50
CA ASN A 373 -28.32 24.12 16.76
C ASN A 373 -28.07 25.41 15.98
N VAL A 374 -29.10 26.08 15.48
CA VAL A 374 -28.97 27.35 14.73
C VAL A 374 -28.51 28.51 15.63
N LYS A 375 -28.65 28.39 16.96
CA LYS A 375 -28.12 29.39 17.91
C LYS A 375 -26.59 29.38 17.98
N ASP A 376 -25.97 28.23 17.70
CA ASP A 376 -24.52 28.09 17.56
C ASP A 376 -24.18 27.44 16.19
N PRO A 377 -24.14 28.24 15.11
CA PRO A 377 -24.09 27.72 13.75
C PRO A 377 -22.87 26.84 13.44
N GLY A 378 -23.14 25.57 13.13
CA GLY A 378 -22.15 24.59 12.68
C GLY A 378 -22.49 23.96 11.32
N ARG A 379 -21.51 23.28 10.71
CA ARG A 379 -21.69 22.54 9.43
C ARG A 379 -22.79 21.48 9.49
N TYR A 380 -23.10 21.01 10.70
CA TYR A 380 -24.05 19.93 10.97
C TYR A 380 -25.31 20.45 11.68
N ALA A 381 -25.57 21.76 11.64
CA ALA A 381 -26.70 22.37 12.34
C ALA A 381 -28.07 21.78 11.90
N PHE A 382 -28.17 21.34 10.65
CA PHE A 382 -29.37 20.78 10.04
C PHE A 382 -29.33 19.25 9.88
N GLU A 383 -28.43 18.52 10.54
CA GLU A 383 -28.26 17.07 10.30
C GLU A 383 -29.57 16.29 10.50
N ASP A 384 -30.26 16.52 11.62
CA ASP A 384 -31.51 15.83 11.96
C ASP A 384 -32.64 16.18 10.97
N ALA A 385 -32.78 17.46 10.62
CA ALA A 385 -33.75 17.90 9.62
C ALA A 385 -33.43 17.36 8.21
N GLN A 386 -32.15 17.32 7.83
CA GLN A 386 -31.71 16.79 6.54
C GLN A 386 -31.99 15.28 6.43
N GLU A 387 -31.75 14.52 7.51
CA GLU A 387 -32.04 13.09 7.54
C GLU A 387 -33.55 12.82 7.43
N HIS A 388 -34.36 13.61 8.16
CA HIS A 388 -35.82 13.53 8.07
C HIS A 388 -36.31 13.76 6.62
N ILE A 389 -35.88 14.87 6.00
CA ILE A 389 -36.28 15.23 4.64
C ILE A 389 -35.78 14.22 3.59
N TYR A 390 -34.57 13.69 3.76
CA TYR A 390 -34.06 12.62 2.90
C TYR A 390 -34.95 11.37 2.98
N LYS A 391 -35.33 10.92 4.19
CA LYS A 391 -36.20 9.76 4.37
C LYS A 391 -37.59 10.00 3.77
N LEU A 392 -38.14 11.20 3.93
CA LEU A 392 -39.41 11.61 3.35
C LEU A 392 -39.37 11.55 1.81
N MET A 393 -38.36 12.16 1.19
CA MET A 393 -38.19 12.09 -0.27
C MET A 393 -37.97 10.66 -0.75
N LYS A 394 -37.23 9.84 0.02
CA LYS A 394 -36.93 8.45 -0.32
C LYS A 394 -38.18 7.57 -0.32
N SER A 395 -39.06 7.71 0.67
CA SER A 395 -40.26 6.89 0.79
C SER A 395 -41.38 7.32 -0.17
N ASP A 396 -41.54 8.63 -0.39
CA ASP A 396 -42.64 9.18 -1.18
C ASP A 396 -42.21 9.69 -2.56
N SER A 397 -41.56 10.86 -2.61
CA SER A 397 -41.37 11.60 -3.86
C SER A 397 -40.49 10.86 -4.88
N TYR A 398 -39.44 10.16 -4.43
CA TYR A 398 -38.59 9.32 -5.27
C TYR A 398 -39.36 8.11 -5.83
N SER A 399 -40.17 7.45 -5.00
CA SER A 399 -41.02 6.34 -5.42
C SER A 399 -42.04 6.75 -6.49
N ARG A 400 -42.55 7.99 -6.42
CA ARG A 400 -43.41 8.58 -7.45
C ARG A 400 -42.63 9.00 -8.70
N PHE A 401 -41.45 9.59 -8.54
CA PHE A 401 -40.56 9.96 -9.65
C PHE A 401 -40.22 8.79 -10.56
N ILE A 402 -39.78 7.64 -10.03
CA ILE A 402 -39.42 6.46 -10.83
C ILE A 402 -40.63 5.83 -11.55
N ARG A 403 -41.85 6.05 -11.03
CA ARG A 403 -43.10 5.60 -11.66
C ARG A 403 -43.72 6.64 -12.61
N SER A 404 -43.22 7.88 -12.60
CA SER A 404 -43.77 8.98 -13.37
C SER A 404 -43.57 8.80 -14.88
N SER A 405 -44.49 9.36 -15.69
CA SER A 405 -44.33 9.41 -17.14
C SER A 405 -43.05 10.13 -17.54
N ALA A 406 -42.65 11.19 -16.82
CA ALA A 406 -41.41 11.92 -17.06
C ALA A 406 -40.17 11.02 -17.01
N TYR A 407 -40.05 10.16 -16.00
CA TYR A 407 -38.94 9.21 -15.92
C TYR A 407 -39.02 8.11 -17.00
N GLN A 408 -40.24 7.60 -17.30
CA GLN A 408 -40.44 6.61 -18.34
C GLN A 408 -40.09 7.14 -19.74
N GLU A 409 -40.39 8.41 -20.02
CA GLU A 409 -40.01 9.08 -21.27
C GLU A 409 -38.49 9.20 -21.41
N LEU A 410 -37.78 9.56 -20.33
CA LEU A 410 -36.30 9.58 -20.30
C LEU A 410 -35.70 8.20 -20.56
N LEU A 411 -36.32 7.13 -20.07
CA LEU A 411 -35.92 5.75 -20.37
C LEU A 411 -36.17 5.36 -21.83
N GLN A 412 -37.17 5.96 -22.48
CA GLN A 412 -37.60 5.64 -23.85
C GLN A 412 -36.99 6.52 -24.93
N ALA A 413 -36.34 7.64 -24.56
CA ALA A 413 -35.81 8.68 -25.44
C ALA A 413 -34.74 8.25 -26.48
N LYS A 414 -34.51 6.95 -26.69
CA LYS A 414 -33.71 6.39 -27.80
C LYS A 414 -34.50 5.63 -28.87
N LYS A 415 -35.83 5.50 -28.79
CA LYS A 415 -36.60 4.84 -29.86
C LYS A 415 -36.83 5.68 -31.12
N LYS A 416 -36.57 6.99 -31.09
CA LYS A 416 -36.62 7.85 -32.29
C LYS A 416 -35.21 8.13 -32.82
N VAL A 417 -34.55 7.10 -33.35
CA VAL A 417 -33.56 7.35 -34.41
C VAL A 417 -34.35 7.67 -35.67
N THR A 418 -34.18 8.90 -36.11
CA THR A 418 -34.58 9.44 -37.41
C THR A 418 -34.39 8.43 -38.54
N LYS A 419 -35.48 8.07 -39.23
CA LYS A 419 -35.42 7.63 -40.63
C LYS A 419 -34.86 8.81 -41.45
N SER A 420 -33.55 8.93 -41.53
CA SER A 420 -32.90 9.81 -42.51
C SER A 420 -32.37 8.94 -43.65
N ASN A 421 -32.70 9.36 -44.86
CA ASN A 421 -32.45 8.65 -46.12
C ASN A 421 -31.00 8.18 -46.23
N LYS A 422 -30.81 6.92 -46.63
CA LYS A 422 -29.52 6.41 -47.10
C LYS A 422 -29.04 7.27 -48.28
N PRO A 423 -27.80 7.78 -48.30
CA PRO A 423 -27.21 8.25 -49.54
C PRO A 423 -26.97 7.05 -50.46
N GLN A 424 -27.42 7.17 -51.70
CA GLN A 424 -27.10 6.23 -52.79
C GLN A 424 -25.59 6.18 -53.01
N ILE A 425 -25.02 4.99 -52.90
CA ILE A 425 -23.64 4.71 -53.30
C ILE A 425 -23.65 4.60 -54.83
N ILE A 426 -23.02 5.55 -55.52
CA ILE A 426 -22.68 5.46 -56.95
C ILE A 426 -21.43 4.58 -57.05
N PRO A 427 -21.44 3.48 -57.83
CA PRO A 427 -20.26 2.65 -58.01
C PRO A 427 -19.30 3.31 -59.02
N LEU A 428 -18.11 3.70 -58.58
CA LEU A 428 -17.04 4.11 -59.49
C LEU A 428 -16.45 2.88 -60.18
N HIS A 429 -16.50 2.90 -61.51
CA HIS A 429 -15.91 1.94 -62.41
C HIS A 429 -14.41 1.72 -62.13
N LYS A 430 -14.01 0.45 -62.13
CA LYS A 430 -12.63 0.00 -62.25
C LYS A 430 -12.03 0.56 -63.54
N ASN A 431 -10.94 1.32 -63.44
CA ASN A 431 -9.98 1.39 -64.52
C ASN A 431 -8.57 1.11 -63.99
N LYS A 432 -8.01 0.04 -64.53
CA LYS A 432 -6.62 -0.38 -64.37
C LYS A 432 -5.77 0.58 -65.21
N SER A 433 -4.72 1.16 -64.63
CA SER A 433 -3.40 1.13 -65.25
C SER A 433 -2.34 1.42 -64.21
N ALA A 434 -1.35 0.54 -64.18
CA ALA A 434 -0.11 0.70 -63.45
C ALA A 434 0.71 1.86 -64.02
N THR A 435 1.42 2.57 -63.14
CA THR A 435 2.84 2.90 -63.39
C THR A 435 3.51 3.26 -62.07
N CYS A 436 4.58 2.52 -61.81
CA CYS A 436 5.61 2.74 -60.82
C CYS A 436 6.39 4.03 -61.15
N PHE A 437 6.72 4.86 -60.15
CA PHE A 437 7.96 5.64 -60.16
C PHE A 437 8.47 5.81 -58.71
N TYR A 438 9.61 5.18 -58.45
CA TYR A 438 10.62 5.63 -57.48
C TYR A 438 11.05 7.06 -57.82
N THR A 439 11.29 7.92 -56.81
CA THR A 439 12.60 8.56 -56.50
C THR A 439 12.48 9.83 -55.62
N TYR A 440 13.36 9.86 -54.61
CA TYR A 440 14.07 10.99 -53.95
C TYR A 440 13.34 12.30 -53.56
N LEU A 441 13.23 12.56 -52.25
CA LEU A 441 14.19 13.35 -51.45
C LEU A 441 13.95 13.13 -49.95
#